data_AF-A0A1R0GRU4-F1
#
_entry.id   AF-A0A1R0GRU4-F1
#
_cell.length_a   1.000
_cell.length_b   1.000
_cell.length_c   1.000
_cell.angle_alpha   90.00
_cell.angle_beta   90.00
_cell.angle_gamma   90.00
#
_symmetry.space_group_name_H-M   'P 1'
#
loop_
_entity.id
_entity.type
_entity.pdbx_description
1 polymer ?
#
loop_
_entity_poly.entity_id
_entity_poly.type
_entity_poly.pdbx_seq_one_letter_code
_entity_poly.pdbx_strand_id
1 'polypeptide(L)'
;MKRNPSDGFNYIFHVADNFSRFNLVAPLREKSALEVLDMLKYFIFKFSISPKIIQLENGRKFANRDFIDFASALKGRDPVFIAPKNSLTNGIFEQAHGKLYRRINGRNRCEKME
;
A
#
# COMPACT_ATOMS: atom_id res chain seq x y z
N MET A 1 -7.93 -5.59 -2.42
CA MET A 1 -9.21 -5.64 -3.16
C MET A 1 -9.01 -6.57 -4.36
N LYS A 2 -9.93 -7.50 -4.66
CA LYS A 2 -9.86 -8.39 -5.83
C LYS A 2 -10.89 -7.88 -6.86
N ARG A 3 -10.49 -7.53 -8.09
CA ARG A 3 -11.41 -7.27 -9.21
C ARG A 3 -10.66 -7.36 -10.54
N ASN A 4 -11.28 -8.05 -11.51
CA ASN A 4 -10.78 -8.38 -12.86
C ASN A 4 -9.25 -8.38 -12.99
N PRO A 5 -8.58 -9.49 -12.65
CA PRO A 5 -7.15 -9.60 -12.85
C PRO A 5 -6.82 -9.41 -14.33
N SER A 6 -6.26 -8.26 -14.68
CA SER A 6 -5.48 -8.16 -15.91
C SER A 6 -4.19 -8.96 -15.67
N ASP A 7 -3.92 -9.96 -16.51
CA ASP A 7 -2.64 -10.67 -16.57
C ASP A 7 -2.14 -11.25 -15.24
N GLY A 8 -3.07 -11.70 -14.38
CA GLY A 8 -2.77 -12.35 -13.10
C GLY A 8 -2.52 -11.41 -11.91
N PHE A 9 -2.68 -10.09 -12.08
CA PHE A 9 -2.57 -9.13 -10.99
C PHE A 9 -3.90 -8.94 -10.27
N ASN A 10 -4.04 -9.54 -9.08
CA ASN A 10 -5.30 -9.61 -8.35
C ASN A 10 -5.44 -8.55 -7.24
N TYR A 11 -4.37 -7.83 -6.93
CA TYR A 11 -4.31 -6.96 -5.78
C TYR A 11 -3.61 -5.64 -6.11
N ILE A 12 -3.82 -4.65 -5.25
CA ILE A 12 -3.20 -3.32 -5.35
C ILE A 12 -2.41 -3.12 -4.06
N PHE A 13 -1.10 -2.91 -4.22
CA PHE A 13 -0.26 -2.33 -3.20
C PHE A 13 -0.48 -0.83 -3.19
N HIS A 14 -0.75 -0.26 -2.02
CA HIS A 14 -1.03 1.16 -1.86
C HIS A 14 -0.24 1.70 -0.67
N VAL A 15 0.61 2.68 -0.93
CA VAL A 15 1.35 3.44 0.06
C VAL A 15 0.90 4.90 -0.04
N ALA A 16 0.55 5.49 1.10
CA ALA A 16 0.22 6.90 1.19
C ALA A 16 1.20 7.59 2.15
N ASP A 17 1.82 8.66 1.70
CA ASP A 17 2.52 9.56 2.61
C ASP A 17 1.50 10.40 3.38
N ASN A 18 1.56 10.31 4.71
CA ASN A 18 0.61 11.01 5.56
C ASN A 18 0.82 12.53 5.51
N PHE A 19 2.03 13.04 5.28
CA PHE A 19 2.26 14.49 5.28
C PHE A 19 1.82 15.14 3.95
N SER A 20 2.42 14.73 2.84
CA SER A 20 2.17 15.32 1.51
C SER A 20 0.87 14.86 0.86
N ARG A 21 0.25 13.81 1.38
CA ARG A 21 -0.88 13.10 0.74
C ARG A 21 -0.53 12.46 -0.60
N PHE A 22 0.76 12.30 -0.89
CA PHE A 22 1.22 11.62 -2.10
C PHE A 22 0.90 10.12 -2.02
N ASN A 23 0.43 9.54 -3.11
CA ASN A 23 0.00 8.15 -3.18
C ASN A 23 0.81 7.39 -4.21
N LEU A 24 1.41 6.28 -3.78
CA LEU A 24 2.08 5.32 -4.64
C LEU A 24 1.25 4.05 -4.70
N VAL A 25 1.05 3.55 -5.91
CA VAL A 25 0.22 2.36 -6.16
C VAL A 25 0.91 1.45 -7.16
N ALA A 26 0.86 0.16 -6.92
CA ALA A 26 1.37 -0.86 -7.82
C ALA A 26 0.45 -2.09 -7.82
N PRO A 27 0.31 -2.79 -8.95
CA PRO A 27 -0.38 -4.07 -8.98
C PRO A 27 0.46 -5.15 -8.28
N LEU A 28 -0.20 -6.07 -7.58
CA LEU A 28 0.40 -7.28 -7.03
C LEU A 28 -0.35 -8.52 -7.55
N ARG A 29 0.40 -9.60 -7.79
CA ARG A 29 -0.15 -10.90 -8.18
C ARG A 29 -0.74 -11.60 -6.97
N GLU A 30 -0.02 -11.55 -5.86
CA GLU A 30 -0.37 -12.17 -4.59
C GLU A 30 -0.41 -11.14 -3.44
N LYS A 31 -0.84 -11.62 -2.29
CA LYS A 31 -0.83 -10.88 -1.02
C LYS A 31 0.20 -11.46 -0.06
N SER A 32 1.28 -12.03 -0.60
CA SER A 32 2.34 -12.61 0.22
C SER A 32 3.14 -11.49 0.90
N ALA A 33 3.67 -11.76 2.10
CA ALA A 33 4.51 -10.79 2.80
C ALA A 33 5.78 -10.45 2.00
N LEU A 34 6.31 -11.43 1.25
CA LEU A 34 7.48 -11.25 0.38
C LEU A 34 7.19 -10.26 -0.76
N GLU A 35 6.11 -10.44 -1.52
CA GLU A 35 5.79 -9.54 -2.64
C GLU A 35 5.48 -8.12 -2.15
N VAL A 36 4.83 -7.99 -0.99
CA VAL A 36 4.59 -6.71 -0.32
C VAL A 36 5.91 -6.04 0.09
N LEU A 37 6.84 -6.79 0.67
CA LEU A 37 8.16 -6.28 1.08
C LEU A 37 8.99 -5.84 -0.13
N ASP A 38 9.03 -6.64 -1.19
CA ASP A 38 9.76 -6.31 -2.41
C ASP A 38 9.21 -5.05 -3.08
N MET A 39 7.89 -4.90 -3.12
CA MET A 39 7.26 -3.68 -3.65
C MET A 39 7.56 -2.45 -2.78
N LEU A 40 7.57 -2.61 -1.46
CA LEU A 40 7.94 -1.53 -0.53
C LEU A 40 9.40 -1.09 -0.74
N LYS A 41 10.33 -2.06 -0.81
CA LYS A 41 11.75 -1.82 -1.13
C LYS A 41 11.90 -1.08 -2.45
N TYR A 42 11.20 -1.54 -3.49
CA TYR A 42 11.21 -0.91 -4.80
C TYR A 42 10.84 0.58 -4.69
N PHE A 43 9.74 0.94 -4.02
CA PHE A 43 9.35 2.34 -3.87
C PHE A 43 10.35 3.16 -3.06
N ILE A 44 10.86 2.62 -1.94
CA ILE A 44 11.86 3.30 -1.11
C ILE A 44 13.11 3.63 -1.93
N PHE A 45 13.66 2.66 -2.66
CA PHE A 45 14.88 2.87 -3.43
C PHE A 45 14.63 3.70 -4.70
N LYS A 46 13.56 3.41 -5.45
CA LYS A 46 13.26 4.08 -6.72
C LYS A 46 12.98 5.57 -6.56
N PHE A 47 12.30 5.95 -5.48
CA PHE A 47 11.93 7.33 -5.20
C PHE A 47 12.77 7.95 -4.07
N SER A 48 13.81 7.25 -3.61
CA SER A 48 14.68 7.68 -2.51
C SER A 48 13.91 8.14 -1.27
N ILE A 49 12.85 7.40 -0.91
CA ILE A 49 11.96 7.75 0.19
C ILE A 49 12.57 7.25 1.50
N SER A 50 12.80 8.16 2.44
CA SER A 50 13.15 7.82 3.80
C SER A 50 11.98 8.15 4.73
N PRO A 51 10.98 7.25 4.90
CA PRO A 51 9.84 7.56 5.76
C PRO A 51 10.31 7.76 7.20
N LYS A 52 9.61 8.52 8.04
CA LYS A 52 9.93 8.54 9.49
C LYS A 52 9.33 7.31 10.19
N ILE A 53 8.08 6.99 9.85
CA ILE A 53 7.30 5.89 10.42
C ILE A 53 6.77 5.06 9.25
N ILE A 54 6.86 3.73 9.36
CA ILE A 54 6.12 2.81 8.50
C ILE A 54 4.90 2.34 9.29
N GLN A 55 3.72 2.60 8.77
CA GLN A 55 2.45 2.18 9.37
C GLN A 55 1.81 1.11 8.50
N LEU A 56 1.37 0.02 9.12
CA LEU A 56 0.72 -1.10 8.45
C LEU A 56 -0.69 -1.30 8.99
N GLU A 57 -1.68 -1.21 8.09
CA GLU A 57 -3.02 -1.69 8.34
C GLU A 57 -3.03 -3.22 8.27
N ASN A 58 -3.67 -3.90 9.23
CA ASN A 58 -3.70 -5.37 9.31
C ASN A 58 -2.31 -6.02 9.47
N GLY A 59 -1.44 -5.39 10.27
CA GLY A 59 -0.04 -5.76 10.50
C GLY A 59 0.28 -7.26 10.58
N ARG A 60 -0.54 -8.05 11.27
CA ARG A 60 -0.29 -9.50 11.45
C ARG A 60 -0.24 -10.30 10.15
N LYS A 61 -0.88 -9.85 9.07
CA LYS A 61 -0.92 -10.60 7.80
C LYS A 61 0.28 -10.34 6.90
N PHE A 62 0.94 -9.19 7.06
CA PHE A 62 1.97 -8.72 6.12
C PHE A 62 3.31 -8.38 6.78
N ALA A 63 3.36 -8.32 8.12
CA ALA A 63 4.58 -8.11 8.87
C ALA A 63 5.18 -9.44 9.32
N ASN A 64 5.69 -10.21 8.36
CA ASN A 64 6.57 -11.31 8.69
C ASN A 64 7.91 -10.77 9.24
N ARG A 65 8.75 -11.69 9.75
CA ARG A 65 10.06 -11.33 10.30
C ARG A 65 10.89 -10.48 9.34
N ASP A 66 10.95 -10.87 8.06
CA ASP A 66 11.74 -10.14 7.05
C ASP A 66 11.27 -8.69 6.87
N PHE A 67 9.95 -8.45 6.91
CA PHE A 67 9.40 -7.11 6.83
C PHE A 67 9.82 -6.27 8.05
N ILE A 68 9.69 -6.85 9.25
CA ILE A 68 10.04 -6.17 10.50
C ILE A 68 11.54 -5.86 10.49
N ASP A 69 12.38 -6.85 10.20
CA ASP A 69 13.84 -6.71 10.14
C ASP A 69 14.25 -5.62 9.13
N PHE A 70 13.62 -5.59 7.95
CA PHE A 70 13.86 -4.54 6.96
C PHE A 70 13.44 -3.15 7.46
N ALA A 71 12.23 -3.02 8.03
CA ALA A 71 11.73 -1.75 8.54
C ALA A 71 12.61 -1.21 9.69
N SER A 72 13.03 -2.10 10.59
CA SER A 72 13.88 -1.78 11.73
C SER A 72 15.29 -1.43 11.29
N ALA A 73 15.87 -2.13 10.32
CA ALA A 73 17.16 -1.76 9.73
C ALA A 73 17.09 -0.38 9.03
N LEU A 74 15.98 -0.08 8.36
CA LEU A 74 15.80 1.18 7.64
C LEU A 74 15.55 2.39 8.57
N LYS A 75 14.97 2.18 9.76
CA LYS A 75 14.47 3.26 10.64
C LYS A 75 15.00 3.27 12.06
N GLY A 76 15.75 2.24 12.46
CA GLY A 76 16.12 2.02 13.85
C GLY A 76 14.92 1.70 14.75
N ARG A 77 13.77 1.31 14.17
CA ARG A 77 12.56 0.95 14.92
C ARG A 77 11.59 0.08 14.11
N ASP A 78 10.83 -0.70 14.84
CA ASP A 78 9.78 -1.56 14.30
C ASP A 78 8.62 -0.77 13.66
N PRO A 79 7.92 -1.37 12.68
CA PRO A 79 6.75 -0.77 12.06
C PRO A 79 5.60 -0.65 13.06
N VAL A 80 4.75 0.37 12.88
CA VAL A 80 3.58 0.60 13.72
C VAL A 80 2.37 -0.13 13.12
N PHE A 81 1.75 -1.00 13.90
CA PHE A 81 0.55 -1.74 13.50
C PHE A 81 -0.72 -1.01 13.89
N ILE A 82 -1.60 -0.78 12.92
CA ILE A 82 -2.88 -0.13 13.16
C ILE A 82 -4.00 -1.18 13.10
N ALA A 83 -4.87 -1.16 14.12
CA ALA A 83 -6.05 -2.00 14.16
C ALA A 83 -7.02 -1.62 13.02
N PRO A 84 -7.66 -2.61 12.36
CA PRO A 84 -8.68 -2.33 11.36
C PRO A 84 -9.84 -1.54 12.02
N LYS A 85 -10.28 -0.47 11.35
CA LYS A 85 -11.39 0.44 11.76
C LYS A 85 -11.10 1.44 12.89
N ASN A 86 -9.84 1.79 13.17
CA ASN A 86 -9.55 3.01 13.95
C ASN A 86 -9.79 4.26 13.10
N SER A 87 -11.02 4.80 13.16
CA SER A 87 -11.53 5.91 12.34
C SER A 87 -10.69 7.20 12.42
N LEU A 88 -10.05 7.45 13.56
CA LEU A 88 -9.22 8.65 13.75
C LEU A 88 -7.85 8.55 13.06
N THR A 89 -7.19 7.39 13.12
CA THR A 89 -5.86 7.19 12.54
C THR A 89 -5.93 6.92 11.04
N ASN A 90 -7.00 6.26 10.57
CA ASN A 90 -7.12 5.83 9.18
C ASN A 90 -7.93 6.77 8.29
N GLY A 91 -8.58 7.81 8.81
CA GLY A 91 -9.50 8.64 8.02
C GLY A 91 -8.88 9.23 6.74
N ILE A 92 -7.60 9.61 6.80
CA ILE A 92 -6.83 10.06 5.64
C ILE A 92 -6.61 8.93 4.63
N PHE A 93 -6.19 7.77 5.14
CA PHE A 93 -5.92 6.61 4.30
C PHE A 93 -7.19 6.11 3.62
N GLU A 94 -8.32 6.03 4.34
CA GLU A 94 -9.64 5.68 3.81
C GLU A 94 -10.09 6.65 2.71
N GLN A 95 -9.89 7.95 2.91
CA GLN A 95 -10.19 8.96 1.88
C GLN A 95 -9.31 8.79 0.63
N ALA A 96 -8.01 8.55 0.84
CA ALA A 96 -7.07 8.29 -0.25
C ALA A 96 -7.44 7.01 -1.00
N HIS A 97 -7.78 5.94 -0.27
CA HIS A 97 -8.23 4.66 -0.79
C HIS A 97 -9.52 4.81 -1.60
N GLY A 98 -10.51 5.54 -1.08
CA GLY A 98 -11.76 5.82 -1.78
C GLY A 98 -11.59 6.68 -3.04
N LYS A 99 -10.66 7.65 -3.04
CA LYS A 99 -10.30 8.42 -4.25
C LYS A 99 -9.60 7.55 -5.28
N LEU A 100 -8.65 6.71 -4.84
CA LEU A 100 -7.94 5.77 -5.69
C LEU A 100 -8.90 4.79 -6.35
N TYR A 101 -9.80 4.19 -5.56
CA TYR A 101 -10.79 3.25 -6.05
C TYR A 101 -11.69 3.88 -7.11
N ARG A 102 -12.15 5.11 -6.89
CA ARG A 102 -12.94 5.84 -7.90
C ARG A 102 -12.16 6.12 -9.18
N ARG A 103 -10.88 6.47 -9.09
CA ARG A 103 -10.04 6.72 -10.28
C ARG A 103 -9.78 5.45 -11.10
N ILE A 104 -9.45 4.35 -10.43
CA ILE A 104 -9.21 3.06 -11.09
C ILE A 104 -10.49 2.57 -11.78
N ASN A 105 -11.64 2.61 -11.10
CA ASN A 105 -12.89 2.13 -11.69
C ASN A 105 -13.59 3.13 -12.62
N GLY A 106 -13.34 4.43 -12.45
CA GLY A 106 -13.91 5.48 -13.29
C GLY A 106 -13.34 5.48 -14.71
N ARG A 107 -12.09 5.03 -14.88
CA ARG A 107 -11.44 4.91 -16.19
C ARG A 107 -12.09 3.84 -17.08
N ASN A 108 -12.65 2.79 -16.49
CA ASN A 108 -13.33 1.71 -17.24
C ASN A 108 -14.67 2.13 -17.90
N ARG A 109 -15.14 3.38 -17.68
CA ARG A 109 -16.32 3.92 -18.40
C ARG A 109 -15.95 4.73 -19.65
N CYS A 110 -14.69 5.11 -19.84
CA CYS A 110 -14.26 5.88 -21.02
C CYS A 110 -14.01 5.02 -22.25
N GLU A 111 -13.81 3.70 -22.11
CA GLU A 111 -13.49 2.80 -23.24
C GLU A 111 -14.74 2.15 -23.87
N LYS A 112 -15.95 2.61 -23.53
CA LYS A 112 -17.22 2.20 -24.17
C LYS A 112 -17.95 3.38 -24.79
N MET A 113 -17.23 4.19 -25.54
CA MET A 113 -17.79 5.17 -26.48
C MET A 113 -17.05 5.03 -27.81
N GLU A 114 -17.33 3.93 -28.50
CA GLU A 114 -17.23 3.77 -29.96
C GLU A 114 -18.23 2.69 -30.38
#